data_AF-A0A4Z2ENA8-F1
#
_entry.id   AF-A0A4Z2ENA8-F1
#
_cell.length_a   1.000
_cell.length_b   1.000
_cell.length_c   1.000
_cell.angle_alpha   90.00
_cell.angle_beta   90.00
_cell.angle_gamma   90.00
#
_symmetry.space_group_name_H-M   'P 1'
#
loop_
_entity.id
_entity.type
_entity.pdbx_description
1 polymer ?
#
loop_
_entity_poly.entity_id
_entity_poly.type
_entity_poly.pdbx_seq_one_letter_code
_entity_poly.pdbx_strand_id
1 'polypeptide(L)'
;MTRDLWTRRGGNSFDPPLGCDVTVLCRVEITSGEQQNQQNQQKRRASEAASLRSGAPAAVRHAPGGPPARLMARRGVLLQGRVRWLLLGLFLLPALLLLAYLLECAPPAADVGPAPPGAAGEAYGKEYHQALLQEQEERHLSRAASLKRQIGQLKQELQEAGDKLRLLQDNKEAQGPAQPRDQEPGDLLEFLRSQIDKAEVSGGARLPSEYALVPFQSFSASKVYQLETGLTRHPEEKPVRKDRRDELLEAMEAALDILNNPDEEDGARQEDHAYGEAHFTEGLYRTERDKGTLYELFFTKEASGSFRHVTLFRPFGPLMKVRSAAVETGAMVINLIVPLAGRVDTFSQFLHNFREVCVQRDRRVHLTVVYFGPDGLQEVTASLEKMAREESFSNYTLVPVDEEFSRGRGLDIGAHAWKRGDVLMFFCDVDIHFTLDFLNSCRLHAAPGKKVFYPVVFSLYNPAIVYGNMELAPPTELQLVHKKDAGFWRDFGFGMTCQYRSDFLNIGGFDLEVKGWGVEDVHLYRKYLRSELVVTRAPACGLFHLWHEKRCADELTPEQYRMCIQSKAMNEASHSHLGMLEKCSTAEESVRK
;
A
#
# COMPACT_ATOMS: atom_id res chain seq x y z
N MET A 1 8.92 60.42 28.19
CA MET A 1 7.99 61.49 28.65
C MET A 1 6.73 61.38 27.81
N THR A 2 5.61 61.00 28.45
CA THR A 2 4.20 61.48 28.28
C THR A 2 3.81 62.05 26.90
N ARG A 3 2.65 61.77 26.28
CA ARG A 3 1.33 61.40 26.83
C ARG A 3 0.35 61.12 25.68
N ASP A 4 -0.53 60.15 25.93
CA ASP A 4 -1.92 59.95 25.52
C ASP A 4 -2.64 60.99 24.65
N LEU A 5 -3.47 60.50 23.71
CA LEU A 5 -4.94 60.54 23.79
C LEU A 5 -5.53 59.78 22.59
N TRP A 6 -6.30 58.72 22.85
CA TRP A 6 -7.73 58.60 22.50
C TRP A 6 -8.24 57.21 22.89
N THR A 7 -9.03 57.19 23.96
CA THR A 7 -9.76 56.03 24.52
C THR A 7 -11.13 55.84 23.88
N ARG A 8 -11.46 54.56 23.62
CA ARG A 8 -12.77 53.87 23.72
C ARG A 8 -13.97 54.37 22.90
N ARG A 9 -14.47 53.47 22.05
CA ARG A 9 -15.83 52.89 22.12
C ARG A 9 -15.85 51.52 21.42
N GLY A 10 -16.56 50.57 22.01
CA GLY A 10 -16.46 49.13 21.73
C GLY A 10 -17.05 48.68 20.40
N GLY A 11 -16.68 47.46 20.03
CA GLY A 11 -17.18 46.71 18.89
C GLY A 11 -16.35 45.45 18.71
N ASN A 12 -17.02 44.29 18.70
CA ASN A 12 -16.51 42.92 18.53
C ASN A 12 -15.14 42.79 17.84
N SER A 13 -14.18 42.20 18.57
CA SER A 13 -12.93 41.70 18.03
C SER A 13 -13.20 40.46 17.16
N PHE A 14 -13.26 40.65 15.85
CA PHE A 14 -12.83 39.63 14.90
C PHE A 14 -11.30 39.71 14.84
N ASP A 15 -10.63 38.83 15.58
CA ASP A 15 -9.22 38.53 15.31
C ASP A 15 -9.17 37.70 14.01
N PRO A 16 -8.35 38.05 13.01
CA PRO A 16 -8.14 37.18 11.86
C PRO A 16 -7.12 36.09 12.25
N PRO A 17 -7.40 34.80 12.04
CA PRO A 17 -6.35 33.80 12.15
C PRO A 17 -5.64 33.62 10.80
N LEU A 18 -4.37 33.20 10.90
CA LEU A 18 -3.50 32.61 9.88
C LEU A 18 -2.61 33.58 9.08
N GLY A 19 -1.41 33.80 9.64
CA GLY A 19 -0.26 34.43 9.00
C GLY A 19 0.46 33.53 7.98
N CYS A 20 -0.27 32.98 7.01
CA CYS A 20 0.30 32.47 5.77
C CYS A 20 -0.60 32.92 4.63
N ASP A 21 -0.12 33.83 3.79
CA ASP A 21 -0.83 34.31 2.62
C ASP A 21 -1.17 33.11 1.72
N VAL A 22 -2.45 32.80 1.57
CA VAL A 22 -2.98 31.67 0.78
C VAL A 22 -2.38 31.68 -0.64
N THR A 23 -2.13 32.88 -1.18
CA THR A 23 -1.48 33.11 -2.47
C THR A 23 -0.06 32.54 -2.52
N VAL A 24 0.69 32.62 -1.42
CA VAL A 24 2.05 32.09 -1.30
C VAL A 24 2.02 30.56 -1.22
N LEU A 25 1.10 29.98 -0.44
CA LEU A 25 0.94 28.53 -0.34
C LEU A 25 0.61 27.89 -1.69
N CYS A 26 -0.37 28.44 -2.41
CA CYS A 26 -0.77 27.94 -3.72
C CYS A 26 0.33 28.11 -4.77
N ARG A 27 1.06 29.23 -4.77
CA ARG A 27 2.17 29.46 -5.70
C ARG A 27 3.36 28.53 -5.43
N VAL A 28 3.67 28.25 -4.17
CA VAL A 28 4.72 27.31 -3.77
C VAL A 28 4.32 25.88 -4.13
N GLU A 29 3.07 25.46 -3.95
CA GLU A 29 2.66 24.09 -4.29
C GLU A 29 2.55 23.85 -5.80
N ILE A 30 1.96 24.76 -6.57
CA ILE A 30 1.84 24.60 -8.04
C ILE A 30 3.23 24.50 -8.67
N THR A 31 4.18 25.32 -8.21
CA THR A 31 5.56 25.27 -8.71
C THR A 31 6.33 24.05 -8.17
N SER A 32 6.15 23.67 -6.90
CA SER A 32 6.97 22.63 -6.27
C SER A 32 6.45 21.20 -6.49
N GLY A 33 5.14 20.96 -6.50
CA GLY A 33 4.56 19.62 -6.65
C GLY A 33 4.76 19.04 -8.05
N GLU A 34 4.59 19.87 -9.10
CA GLU A 34 4.86 19.47 -10.47
C GLU A 34 6.36 19.36 -10.75
N GLN A 35 7.18 20.30 -10.25
CA GLN A 35 8.63 20.23 -10.41
C GLN A 35 9.25 19.05 -9.66
N GLN A 36 8.82 18.72 -8.44
CA GLN A 36 9.34 17.58 -7.70
C GLN A 36 9.05 16.27 -8.41
N ASN A 37 7.82 16.10 -8.91
CA ASN A 37 7.43 14.88 -9.59
C ASN A 37 8.14 14.74 -10.93
N GLN A 38 8.25 15.84 -11.70
CA GLN A 38 9.06 15.87 -12.92
C GLN A 38 10.54 15.61 -12.64
N GLN A 39 11.10 16.22 -11.59
CA GLN A 39 12.50 16.05 -11.21
C GLN A 39 12.78 14.64 -10.68
N ASN A 40 11.88 14.05 -9.89
CA ASN A 40 11.98 12.68 -9.43
C ASN A 40 11.82 11.69 -10.59
N GLN A 41 10.89 11.91 -11.52
CA GLN A 41 10.77 11.10 -12.74
C GLN A 41 12.02 11.23 -13.62
N GLN A 42 12.59 12.43 -13.75
CA GLN A 42 13.80 12.67 -14.52
C GLN A 42 15.02 12.01 -13.86
N LYS A 43 15.14 12.07 -12.53
CA LYS A 43 16.16 11.38 -11.74
C LYS A 43 16.01 9.86 -11.81
N ARG A 44 14.79 9.32 -11.75
CA ARG A 44 14.50 7.89 -11.97
C ARG A 44 14.95 7.45 -13.35
N ARG A 45 14.54 8.17 -14.41
CA ARG A 45 14.98 7.90 -15.78
C ARG A 45 16.50 7.99 -15.94
N ALA A 46 17.16 8.94 -15.29
CA ALA A 46 18.61 9.06 -15.30
C ALA A 46 19.30 7.89 -14.56
N SER A 47 18.74 7.44 -13.43
CA SER A 47 19.24 6.30 -12.66
C SER A 47 19.04 4.98 -13.41
N GLU A 48 17.88 4.78 -14.06
CA GLU A 48 17.61 3.66 -14.96
C GLU A 48 18.62 3.65 -16.13
N ALA A 49 18.85 4.81 -16.76
CA ALA A 49 19.82 4.96 -17.84
C ALA A 49 21.29 4.74 -17.39
N ALA A 50 21.62 5.00 -16.12
CA ALA A 50 22.93 4.70 -15.55
C ALA A 50 23.11 3.20 -15.26
N SER A 51 22.04 2.52 -14.82
CA SER A 51 22.04 1.07 -14.60
C SER A 51 22.18 0.28 -15.91
N LEU A 52 21.54 0.76 -16.98
CA LEU A 52 21.57 0.17 -18.33
C LEU A 52 22.92 0.33 -19.07
N ARG A 53 23.86 1.15 -18.58
CA ARG A 53 25.17 1.37 -19.23
C ARG A 53 26.23 0.29 -18.99
N SER A 54 25.85 -0.84 -18.39
CA SER A 54 26.71 -2.04 -18.28
C SER A 54 26.60 -3.02 -19.47
N GLY A 55 25.84 -2.69 -20.52
CA GLY A 55 25.78 -3.42 -21.79
C GLY A 55 26.09 -2.53 -22.99
N ALA A 56 26.90 -3.03 -23.92
CA ALA A 56 27.38 -2.33 -25.13
C ALA A 56 26.23 -1.83 -26.06
N PRO A 57 26.46 -0.80 -26.90
CA PRO A 57 25.38 -0.06 -27.55
C PRO A 57 24.92 -0.70 -28.87
N ALA A 58 23.61 -0.75 -29.09
CA ALA A 58 23.02 -0.99 -30.40
C ALA A 58 22.48 0.33 -31.00
N ALA A 59 22.83 0.55 -32.27
CA ALA A 59 22.56 1.75 -33.03
C ALA A 59 21.06 1.98 -33.32
N VAL A 60 20.59 3.21 -33.06
CA VAL A 60 19.25 3.68 -33.48
C VAL A 60 19.41 4.52 -34.75
N ARG A 61 18.73 4.11 -35.84
CA ARG A 61 18.60 4.89 -37.07
C ARG A 61 17.40 5.83 -36.99
N HIS A 62 17.64 7.09 -37.31
CA HIS A 62 16.63 8.12 -37.55
C HIS A 62 15.84 7.88 -38.84
N ALA A 63 14.56 8.26 -38.84
CA ALA A 63 13.79 8.55 -40.05
C ALA A 63 13.14 9.95 -39.93
N PRO A 64 13.02 10.73 -41.03
CA PRO A 64 12.75 12.16 -40.99
C PRO A 64 11.27 12.51 -41.13
N GLY A 65 10.93 13.74 -40.72
CA GLY A 65 9.59 14.30 -40.69
C GLY A 65 9.04 14.84 -42.02
N GLY A 66 7.77 15.22 -41.97
CA GLY A 66 7.05 15.96 -43.02
C GLY A 66 6.17 17.08 -42.40
N PRO A 67 6.00 18.26 -43.06
CA PRO A 67 5.40 19.47 -42.47
C PRO A 67 3.99 19.78 -43.08
N PRO A 68 3.42 21.02 -43.01
CA PRO A 68 2.41 21.39 -42.02
C PRO A 68 1.06 21.92 -42.59
N ALA A 69 0.10 22.06 -41.66
CA ALA A 69 -1.07 22.97 -41.56
C ALA A 69 -1.75 23.61 -42.79
N ARG A 70 -3.09 23.58 -42.79
CA ARG A 70 -3.95 24.68 -43.30
C ARG A 70 -5.17 24.91 -42.40
N LEU A 71 -5.38 26.18 -42.03
CA LEU A 71 -6.62 26.76 -41.51
C LEU A 71 -7.62 27.00 -42.66
N MET A 72 -8.93 26.87 -42.41
CA MET A 72 -9.87 28.02 -42.32
C MET A 72 -11.35 27.61 -42.20
N ALA A 73 -12.04 28.39 -41.35
CA ALA A 73 -13.37 29.03 -41.52
C ALA A 73 -14.71 28.27 -41.31
N ARG A 74 -15.38 28.75 -40.25
CA ARG A 74 -16.82 28.89 -39.95
C ARG A 74 -17.83 28.74 -41.11
N ARG A 75 -18.98 28.11 -40.80
CA ARG A 75 -20.33 28.61 -41.17
C ARG A 75 -21.45 27.97 -40.32
N GLY A 76 -22.24 28.84 -39.67
CA GLY A 76 -23.70 28.91 -39.79
C GLY A 76 -24.59 27.78 -39.23
N VAL A 77 -25.33 28.14 -38.18
CA VAL A 77 -26.51 27.49 -37.58
C VAL A 77 -27.69 27.37 -38.56
N LEU A 78 -28.44 26.26 -38.51
CA LEU A 78 -29.92 26.17 -38.55
C LEU A 78 -30.38 24.70 -38.67
N LEU A 79 -31.09 24.18 -37.66
CA LEU A 79 -32.37 23.45 -37.76
C LEU A 79 -32.75 22.84 -36.39
N GLN A 80 -33.38 23.66 -35.54
CA GLN A 80 -34.25 23.17 -34.47
C GLN A 80 -35.55 22.66 -35.12
N GLY A 81 -35.90 21.40 -34.88
CA GLY A 81 -37.21 20.88 -35.29
C GLY A 81 -37.37 19.35 -35.28
N ARG A 82 -36.28 18.57 -35.34
CA ARG A 82 -36.35 17.10 -35.44
C ARG A 82 -35.79 16.29 -34.26
N VAL A 83 -35.23 16.95 -33.24
CA VAL A 83 -34.58 16.25 -32.11
C VAL A 83 -35.58 15.81 -31.02
N ARG A 84 -36.76 16.44 -30.95
CA ARG A 84 -37.74 16.14 -29.89
C ARG A 84 -38.47 14.80 -30.07
N TRP A 85 -38.66 14.33 -31.30
CA TRP A 85 -39.32 13.05 -31.59
C TRP A 85 -38.38 11.85 -31.48
N LEU A 86 -37.08 12.05 -31.72
CA LEU A 86 -36.06 11.01 -31.55
C LEU A 86 -35.82 10.67 -30.08
N LEU A 87 -35.91 11.65 -29.17
CA LEU A 87 -35.75 11.43 -27.73
C LEU A 87 -36.98 10.72 -27.12
N LEU A 88 -38.20 11.01 -27.58
CA LEU A 88 -39.41 10.30 -27.12
C LEU A 88 -39.42 8.82 -27.56
N GLY A 89 -38.93 8.51 -28.75
CA GLY A 89 -38.77 7.13 -29.21
C GLY A 89 -37.72 6.34 -28.42
N LEU A 90 -36.63 7.00 -27.99
CA LEU A 90 -35.55 6.36 -27.24
C LEU A 90 -35.94 5.92 -25.82
N PHE A 91 -36.96 6.57 -25.22
CA PHE A 91 -37.46 6.24 -23.89
C PHE A 91 -38.66 5.28 -23.89
N LEU A 92 -39.51 5.32 -24.92
CA LEU A 92 -40.71 4.47 -24.98
C LEU A 92 -40.40 3.00 -25.35
N LEU A 93 -39.38 2.77 -26.18
CA LEU A 93 -38.94 1.42 -26.59
C LEU A 93 -38.45 0.54 -25.43
N PRO A 94 -37.54 1.01 -24.55
CA PRO A 94 -37.11 0.21 -23.40
C PRO A 94 -38.21 0.03 -22.35
N ALA A 95 -39.14 0.99 -22.19
CA ALA A 95 -40.28 0.84 -21.29
C ALA A 95 -41.29 -0.23 -21.76
N LEU A 96 -41.51 -0.35 -23.07
CA LEU A 96 -42.35 -1.40 -23.67
C LEU A 96 -41.71 -2.79 -23.58
N LEU A 97 -40.39 -2.87 -23.75
CA LEU A 97 -39.63 -4.11 -23.55
C LEU A 97 -39.64 -4.55 -22.08
N LEU A 98 -39.57 -3.61 -21.13
CA LEU A 98 -39.69 -3.90 -19.70
C LEU A 98 -41.10 -4.39 -19.33
N LEU A 99 -42.14 -3.81 -19.94
CA LEU A 99 -43.53 -4.25 -19.72
C LEU A 99 -43.77 -5.66 -20.27
N ALA A 100 -43.26 -5.97 -21.46
CA ALA A 100 -43.35 -7.30 -22.05
C ALA A 100 -42.65 -8.37 -21.19
N TYR A 101 -41.45 -8.05 -20.68
CA TYR A 101 -40.70 -8.92 -19.77
C TYR A 101 -41.44 -9.19 -18.44
N LEU A 102 -42.15 -8.19 -17.91
CA LEU A 102 -42.97 -8.33 -16.70
C LEU A 102 -44.28 -9.11 -16.95
N LEU A 103 -44.83 -9.05 -18.16
CA LEU A 103 -46.00 -9.83 -18.57
C LEU A 103 -45.67 -11.31 -18.86
N GLU A 104 -44.46 -11.60 -19.33
CA GLU A 104 -43.98 -12.99 -19.55
C GLU A 104 -43.46 -13.67 -18.27
N CYS A 105 -43.14 -12.91 -17.22
CA CYS A 105 -42.66 -13.43 -15.92
C CYS A 105 -43.72 -13.47 -14.81
N ALA A 106 -45.00 -13.24 -15.12
CA ALA A 106 -46.08 -13.42 -14.14
C ALA A 106 -46.40 -14.92 -13.96
N PRO A 107 -46.20 -15.52 -12.78
CA PRO A 107 -46.61 -16.91 -12.56
C PRO A 107 -48.13 -17.03 -12.64
N PRO A 108 -48.68 -18.11 -13.22
CA PRO A 108 -50.13 -18.30 -13.25
C PRO A 108 -50.64 -18.47 -11.82
N ALA A 109 -51.76 -17.81 -11.52
CA ALA A 109 -52.51 -17.97 -10.29
C ALA A 109 -52.81 -19.45 -10.07
N ALA A 110 -52.40 -19.96 -8.90
CA ALA A 110 -52.71 -21.31 -8.46
C ALA A 110 -54.23 -21.46 -8.29
N ASP A 111 -54.79 -22.46 -8.97
CA ASP A 111 -56.16 -22.90 -8.82
C ASP A 111 -56.45 -23.34 -7.37
N VAL A 112 -57.58 -22.88 -6.87
CA VAL A 112 -58.18 -23.27 -5.60
C VAL A 112 -58.78 -24.68 -5.74
N GLY A 113 -58.33 -25.63 -4.92
CA GLY A 113 -58.93 -26.96 -4.75
C GLY A 113 -58.49 -27.61 -3.42
N PRO A 114 -59.33 -28.43 -2.77
CA PRO A 114 -59.68 -28.25 -1.37
C PRO A 114 -58.75 -28.94 -0.37
N ALA A 115 -58.67 -28.36 0.83
CA ALA A 115 -58.02 -28.94 2.00
C ALA A 115 -58.66 -30.29 2.42
N PRO A 116 -57.86 -31.23 2.95
CA PRO A 116 -58.34 -32.18 3.94
C PRO A 116 -57.60 -32.06 5.29
N PRO A 117 -58.18 -32.64 6.35
CA PRO A 117 -58.02 -32.20 7.73
C PRO A 117 -56.84 -32.87 8.44
N GLY A 118 -56.55 -32.38 9.64
CA GLY A 118 -55.43 -32.83 10.46
C GLY A 118 -55.53 -34.24 11.06
N ALA A 119 -54.44 -34.52 11.79
CA ALA A 119 -54.18 -35.59 12.76
C ALA A 119 -53.35 -36.79 12.28
N ALA A 120 -52.43 -37.18 13.19
CA ALA A 120 -51.57 -38.37 13.25
C ALA A 120 -50.25 -38.32 12.45
N GLY A 121 -49.13 -38.34 13.19
CA GLY A 121 -47.81 -38.58 12.63
C GLY A 121 -47.53 -40.06 12.43
N GLU A 122 -46.69 -40.39 11.44
CA GLU A 122 -45.63 -41.41 11.49
C GLU A 122 -44.88 -41.52 10.14
N ALA A 123 -43.58 -41.83 10.24
CA ALA A 123 -42.68 -42.48 9.27
C ALA A 123 -42.30 -41.88 7.89
N TYR A 124 -42.98 -40.88 7.31
CA TYR A 124 -42.66 -40.49 5.92
C TYR A 124 -41.46 -39.55 5.70
N GLY A 125 -40.94 -38.87 6.74
CA GLY A 125 -39.88 -37.87 6.56
C GLY A 125 -38.48 -38.46 6.32
N LYS A 126 -38.15 -39.58 6.96
CA LYS A 126 -36.78 -40.11 6.99
C LYS A 126 -36.42 -40.86 5.69
N GLU A 127 -37.35 -41.66 5.17
CA GLU A 127 -37.20 -42.36 3.90
C GLU A 127 -37.21 -41.38 2.71
N TYR A 128 -38.04 -40.34 2.76
CA TYR A 128 -38.04 -39.29 1.75
C TYR A 128 -36.72 -38.51 1.72
N HIS A 129 -36.17 -38.15 2.89
CA HIS A 129 -34.86 -37.51 2.96
C HIS A 129 -33.71 -38.43 2.54
N GLN A 130 -33.76 -39.73 2.86
CA GLN A 130 -32.78 -40.70 2.37
C GLN A 130 -32.84 -40.90 0.86
N ALA A 131 -34.04 -40.97 0.28
CA ALA A 131 -34.22 -41.04 -1.16
C ALA A 131 -33.66 -39.79 -1.87
N LEU A 132 -33.86 -38.60 -1.30
CA LEU A 132 -33.32 -37.35 -1.86
C LEU A 132 -31.77 -37.31 -1.81
N LEU A 133 -31.17 -37.80 -0.72
CA LEU A 133 -29.72 -37.90 -0.58
C LEU A 133 -29.13 -38.91 -1.58
N GLN A 134 -29.80 -40.06 -1.74
CA GLN A 134 -29.37 -41.09 -2.68
C GLN A 134 -29.47 -40.59 -4.13
N GLU A 135 -30.54 -39.87 -4.48
CA GLU A 135 -30.68 -39.23 -5.79
C GLU A 135 -29.57 -38.18 -6.03
N GLN A 136 -29.19 -37.43 -5.00
CA GLN A 136 -28.09 -36.47 -5.09
C GLN A 136 -26.73 -37.16 -5.28
N GLU A 137 -26.46 -38.25 -4.57
CA GLU A 137 -25.26 -39.07 -4.73
C GLU A 137 -25.18 -39.69 -6.13
N GLU A 138 -26.28 -40.23 -6.65
CA GLU A 138 -26.32 -40.77 -8.01
C GLU A 138 -26.06 -39.70 -9.08
N ARG A 139 -26.59 -38.48 -8.89
CA ARG A 139 -26.29 -37.35 -9.78
C ARG A 139 -24.80 -36.95 -9.71
N HIS A 140 -24.20 -36.95 -8.53
CA HIS A 140 -22.78 -36.67 -8.37
C HIS A 140 -21.89 -37.75 -8.98
N LEU A 141 -22.23 -39.03 -8.77
CA LEU A 141 -21.52 -40.16 -9.38
C LEU A 141 -21.62 -40.15 -10.90
N SER A 142 -22.80 -39.81 -11.44
CA SER A 142 -23.00 -39.66 -12.88
C SER A 142 -22.17 -38.51 -13.45
N ARG A 143 -22.12 -37.36 -12.77
CA ARG A 143 -21.26 -36.23 -13.14
C ARG A 143 -19.77 -36.60 -13.07
N ALA A 144 -19.34 -37.27 -12.01
CA ALA A 144 -17.96 -37.72 -11.85
C ALA A 144 -17.56 -38.71 -12.95
N ALA A 145 -18.46 -39.65 -13.32
CA ALA A 145 -18.23 -40.58 -14.42
C ALA A 145 -18.17 -39.87 -15.78
N SER A 146 -19.04 -38.87 -16.01
CA SER A 146 -19.03 -38.04 -17.21
C SER A 146 -17.73 -37.25 -17.33
N LEU A 147 -17.31 -36.57 -16.27
CA LEU A 147 -16.04 -35.84 -16.21
C LEU A 147 -14.84 -36.77 -16.43
N LYS A 148 -14.85 -37.97 -15.85
CA LYS A 148 -13.80 -38.96 -16.04
C LYS A 148 -13.70 -39.43 -17.51
N ARG A 149 -14.83 -39.55 -18.21
CA ARG A 149 -14.86 -39.82 -19.66
C ARG A 149 -14.33 -38.64 -20.47
N GLN A 150 -14.70 -37.41 -20.13
CA GLN A 150 -14.19 -36.21 -20.79
C GLN A 150 -12.68 -36.06 -20.61
N ILE A 151 -12.15 -36.31 -19.41
CA ILE A 151 -10.70 -36.34 -19.16
C ILE A 151 -10.04 -37.44 -20.00
N GLY A 152 -10.66 -38.61 -20.14
CA GLY A 152 -10.18 -39.68 -21.00
C GLY A 152 -10.10 -39.27 -22.47
N GLN A 153 -11.16 -38.63 -22.99
CA GLN A 153 -11.20 -38.11 -24.36
C GLN A 153 -10.16 -37.03 -24.59
N LEU A 154 -10.05 -36.03 -23.70
CA LEU A 154 -9.07 -34.96 -23.81
C LEU A 154 -7.63 -35.49 -23.75
N LYS A 155 -7.36 -36.51 -22.92
CA LYS A 155 -6.05 -37.18 -22.89
C LYS A 155 -5.74 -37.87 -24.22
N GLN A 156 -6.72 -38.53 -24.82
CA GLN A 156 -6.56 -39.18 -26.11
C GLN A 156 -6.34 -38.15 -27.23
N GLU A 157 -7.12 -37.07 -27.27
CA GLU A 157 -6.94 -35.97 -28.22
C GLU A 157 -5.56 -35.30 -28.07
N LEU A 158 -5.09 -35.12 -26.84
CA LEU A 158 -3.76 -34.57 -26.56
C LEU A 158 -2.65 -35.51 -27.05
N GLN A 159 -2.84 -36.82 -26.88
CA GLN A 159 -1.89 -37.84 -27.34
C GLN A 159 -1.87 -37.94 -28.88
N GLU A 160 -3.04 -37.91 -29.52
CA GLU A 160 -3.16 -37.87 -30.99
C GLU A 160 -2.58 -36.57 -31.57
N ALA A 161 -2.79 -35.43 -30.92
CA ALA A 161 -2.16 -34.17 -31.31
C ALA A 161 -0.63 -34.22 -31.14
N GLY A 162 -0.14 -34.84 -30.06
CA GLY A 162 1.29 -35.07 -29.83
C GLY A 162 1.93 -35.99 -30.87
N ASP A 163 1.26 -37.08 -31.24
CA ASP A 163 1.73 -38.02 -32.26
C ASP A 163 1.70 -37.37 -33.66
N LYS A 164 0.69 -36.55 -33.95
CA LYS A 164 0.60 -35.78 -35.21
C LYS A 164 1.70 -34.73 -35.31
N LEU A 165 2.11 -34.14 -34.19
CA LEU A 165 3.23 -33.20 -34.12
C LEU A 165 4.57 -33.91 -34.33
N ARG A 166 4.76 -35.10 -33.73
CA ARG A 166 5.93 -35.96 -33.97
C ARG A 166 6.05 -36.39 -35.43
N LEU A 167 4.93 -36.77 -36.05
CA LEU A 167 4.90 -37.20 -37.46
C LEU A 167 5.17 -36.03 -38.44
N LEU A 168 4.88 -34.79 -38.02
CA LEU A 168 5.27 -33.57 -38.74
C LEU A 168 6.73 -33.19 -38.52
N GLN A 169 7.31 -33.50 -37.35
CA GLN A 169 8.75 -33.34 -37.07
C GLN A 169 9.59 -34.35 -37.85
N ASP A 170 9.22 -35.63 -37.85
CA ASP A 170 9.93 -36.68 -38.60
C ASP A 170 9.91 -36.43 -40.12
N ASN A 171 8.82 -35.88 -40.65
CA ASN A 171 8.73 -35.47 -42.06
C ASN A 171 9.58 -34.22 -42.39
N LYS A 172 9.92 -33.40 -41.40
CA LYS A 172 10.79 -32.22 -41.57
C LYS A 172 12.28 -32.59 -41.54
N GLU A 173 12.66 -33.69 -40.89
CA GLU A 173 14.04 -34.18 -40.84
C GLU A 173 14.53 -34.81 -42.17
N ALA A 174 13.63 -35.16 -43.08
CA ALA A 174 13.97 -35.67 -44.42
C ALA A 174 14.41 -34.59 -45.42
N GLN A 175 14.37 -33.30 -45.05
CA GLN A 175 14.84 -32.17 -45.88
C GLN A 175 15.69 -31.20 -45.05
N GLY A 176 17.01 -31.37 -45.06
CA GLY A 176 17.92 -30.41 -44.42
C GLY A 176 18.09 -29.10 -45.22
N PRO A 177 18.82 -28.09 -44.70
CA PRO A 177 18.66 -27.46 -43.38
C PRO A 177 18.56 -25.92 -43.48
N ALA A 178 17.71 -25.26 -42.67
CA ALA A 178 17.85 -23.84 -42.29
C ALA A 178 16.86 -23.40 -41.18
N GLN A 179 17.24 -23.54 -39.89
CA GLN A 179 16.79 -22.85 -38.65
C GLN A 179 15.26 -22.70 -38.34
N PRO A 180 14.84 -22.45 -37.08
CA PRO A 180 15.55 -22.38 -35.80
C PRO A 180 15.24 -23.59 -34.91
N ARG A 181 16.03 -23.77 -33.83
CA ARG A 181 15.76 -24.79 -32.80
C ARG A 181 14.41 -24.50 -32.17
N ASP A 182 13.46 -25.42 -32.31
CA ASP A 182 12.29 -25.48 -31.44
C ASP A 182 12.84 -25.75 -30.02
N GLN A 183 12.75 -24.75 -29.14
CA GLN A 183 13.10 -24.87 -27.72
C GLN A 183 12.18 -25.90 -27.09
N GLU A 184 12.76 -26.95 -26.51
CA GLU A 184 11.99 -27.97 -25.81
C GLU A 184 11.24 -27.35 -24.60
N PRO A 185 10.10 -27.92 -24.14
CA PRO A 185 9.39 -27.45 -22.95
C PRO A 185 10.28 -27.36 -21.69
N GLY A 186 11.35 -28.17 -21.63
CA GLY A 186 12.38 -28.10 -20.59
C GLY A 186 13.18 -26.79 -20.64
N ASP A 187 13.55 -26.32 -21.83
CA ASP A 187 14.30 -25.07 -22.03
C ASP A 187 13.50 -23.86 -21.55
N LEU A 188 12.17 -23.86 -21.75
CA LEU A 188 11.31 -22.78 -21.28
C LEU A 188 11.20 -22.79 -19.75
N LEU A 189 10.95 -23.94 -19.13
CA LEU A 189 10.81 -24.02 -17.67
C LEU A 189 12.13 -23.69 -16.97
N GLU A 190 13.26 -24.11 -17.53
CA GLU A 190 14.59 -23.74 -17.07
C GLU A 190 14.86 -22.24 -17.28
N PHE A 191 14.45 -21.66 -18.41
CA PHE A 191 14.52 -20.22 -18.63
C PHE A 191 13.71 -19.44 -17.59
N LEU A 192 12.47 -19.86 -17.29
CA LEU A 192 11.63 -19.19 -16.29
C LEU A 192 12.23 -19.31 -14.88
N ARG A 193 12.77 -20.47 -14.51
CA ARG A 193 13.53 -20.65 -13.25
C ARG A 193 14.76 -19.74 -13.20
N SER A 194 15.51 -19.63 -14.30
CA SER A 194 16.63 -18.69 -14.41
C SER A 194 16.19 -17.23 -14.24
N GLN A 195 14.99 -16.85 -14.68
CA GLN A 195 14.46 -15.50 -14.43
C GLN A 195 14.12 -15.27 -12.95
N ILE A 196 13.63 -16.29 -12.24
CA ILE A 196 13.40 -16.23 -10.78
C ILE A 196 14.73 -16.01 -10.05
N ASP A 197 15.78 -16.76 -10.41
CA ASP A 197 17.11 -16.63 -9.80
C ASP A 197 17.75 -15.25 -10.06
N LYS A 198 17.42 -14.62 -11.20
CA LYS A 198 17.88 -13.26 -11.57
C LYS A 198 17.02 -12.15 -10.97
N ALA A 199 15.78 -12.45 -10.64
CA ALA A 199 14.92 -11.52 -9.93
C ALA A 199 15.42 -11.41 -8.49
N GLU A 200 15.29 -10.23 -7.87
CA GLU A 200 15.76 -9.93 -6.50
C GLU A 200 14.88 -10.63 -5.44
N VAL A 201 14.49 -11.87 -5.69
CA VAL A 201 13.54 -12.62 -4.88
C VAL A 201 14.25 -13.25 -3.67
N SER A 202 15.52 -13.63 -3.85
CA SER A 202 16.30 -14.39 -2.85
C SER A 202 17.36 -13.55 -2.13
N GLY A 203 17.79 -12.43 -2.72
CA GLY A 203 18.86 -11.57 -2.18
C GLY A 203 18.74 -10.12 -2.66
N GLY A 204 19.25 -9.18 -1.86
CA GLY A 204 19.19 -7.75 -2.19
C GLY A 204 20.19 -7.38 -3.28
N ALA A 205 19.79 -6.48 -4.19
CA ALA A 205 20.71 -5.87 -5.13
C ALA A 205 21.29 -4.58 -4.57
N ARG A 206 22.55 -4.31 -4.90
CA ARG A 206 23.19 -3.04 -4.59
C ARG A 206 22.69 -1.97 -5.56
N LEU A 207 21.94 -1.01 -5.04
CA LEU A 207 21.33 0.05 -5.82
C LEU A 207 22.11 1.37 -5.67
N PRO A 208 22.30 2.15 -6.76
CA PRO A 208 23.12 3.35 -6.74
C PRO A 208 22.46 4.51 -5.98
N SER A 209 21.12 4.57 -5.99
CA SER A 209 20.34 5.62 -5.34
C SER A 209 18.92 5.14 -5.01
N GLU A 210 18.24 5.92 -4.17
CA GLU A 210 16.83 5.76 -3.81
C GLU A 210 15.88 5.75 -5.00
N TYR A 211 16.28 6.31 -6.13
CA TYR A 211 15.49 6.37 -7.36
C TYR A 211 15.58 5.10 -8.20
N ALA A 212 16.55 4.23 -7.92
CA ALA A 212 16.69 2.94 -8.62
C ALA A 212 15.77 1.86 -8.03
N LEU A 213 15.38 1.98 -6.75
CA LEU A 213 14.48 1.01 -6.13
C LEU A 213 13.07 1.19 -6.69
N VAL A 214 12.52 0.12 -7.25
CA VAL A 214 11.09 0.03 -7.52
C VAL A 214 10.40 -0.37 -6.21
N PRO A 215 9.50 0.46 -5.64
CA PRO A 215 8.79 0.11 -4.42
C PRO A 215 7.67 -0.90 -4.70
N PHE A 216 7.31 -1.67 -3.68
CA PHE A 216 6.12 -2.50 -3.68
C PHE A 216 4.86 -1.64 -3.56
N GLN A 217 3.77 -2.17 -4.09
CA GLN A 217 2.41 -1.75 -3.76
C GLN A 217 1.84 -2.76 -2.75
N SER A 218 0.96 -2.31 -1.86
CA SER A 218 0.30 -3.19 -0.88
C SER A 218 -1.17 -3.37 -1.21
N PHE A 219 -1.72 -4.50 -0.83
CA PHE A 219 -3.13 -4.80 -1.04
C PHE A 219 -3.68 -5.73 0.05
N SER A 220 -4.98 -5.63 0.24
CA SER A 220 -5.79 -6.57 1.00
C SER A 220 -6.81 -7.23 0.06
N ALA A 221 -7.65 -8.12 0.58
CA ALA A 221 -8.69 -8.78 -0.21
C ALA A 221 -9.62 -7.80 -0.97
N SER A 222 -9.73 -6.55 -0.50
CA SER A 222 -10.70 -5.58 -1.05
C SER A 222 -10.10 -4.25 -1.54
N LYS A 223 -8.85 -3.95 -1.19
CA LYS A 223 -8.23 -2.64 -1.39
C LYS A 223 -6.81 -2.78 -1.91
N VAL A 224 -6.41 -1.86 -2.76
CA VAL A 224 -5.03 -1.71 -3.26
C VAL A 224 -4.54 -0.31 -2.90
N TYR A 225 -3.35 -0.24 -2.33
CA TYR A 225 -2.66 0.99 -1.96
C TYR A 225 -1.50 1.20 -2.92
N GLN A 226 -1.52 2.32 -3.66
CA GLN A 226 -0.57 2.57 -4.74
C GLN A 226 0.19 3.86 -4.49
N LEU A 227 1.51 3.83 -4.68
CA LEU A 227 2.37 5.01 -4.62
C LEU A 227 2.33 5.82 -5.92
N GLU A 228 2.35 5.13 -7.06
CA GLU A 228 2.29 5.78 -8.38
C GLU A 228 0.86 6.12 -8.76
N THR A 229 0.41 7.25 -8.24
CA THR A 229 -0.85 7.81 -8.65
C THR A 229 -0.69 8.51 -10.00
N GLY A 230 -1.25 7.94 -11.06
CA GLY A 230 -1.48 8.65 -12.32
C GLY A 230 -2.34 9.92 -12.13
N LEU A 231 -2.92 10.44 -13.22
CA LEU A 231 -3.67 11.71 -13.19
C LEU A 231 -4.84 11.76 -12.17
N THR A 232 -5.42 10.61 -11.79
CA THR A 232 -6.61 10.55 -10.92
C THR A 232 -6.29 10.60 -9.42
N ARG A 233 -5.09 10.18 -8.99
CA ARG A 233 -4.57 10.20 -7.61
C ARG A 233 -5.51 9.73 -6.50
N HIS A 234 -5.89 8.46 -6.50
CA HIS A 234 -6.54 7.83 -5.34
C HIS A 234 -5.51 7.02 -4.55
N PRO A 235 -5.22 7.38 -3.27
CA PRO A 235 -4.26 6.65 -2.45
C PRO A 235 -4.71 5.21 -2.11
N GLU A 236 -6.02 5.02 -1.99
CA GLU A 236 -6.69 3.73 -1.84
C GLU A 236 -7.66 3.57 -3.02
N GLU A 237 -7.52 2.45 -3.72
CA GLU A 237 -8.44 2.07 -4.78
C GLU A 237 -9.04 0.70 -4.46
N LYS A 238 -10.35 0.57 -4.65
CA LYS A 238 -10.89 -0.77 -4.92
C LYS A 238 -10.31 -1.18 -6.28
N PRO A 239 -9.90 -2.43 -6.49
CA PRO A 239 -9.53 -2.89 -7.82
C PRO A 239 -10.81 -2.89 -8.68
N VAL A 240 -11.13 -1.74 -9.27
CA VAL A 240 -12.35 -1.50 -10.07
C VAL A 240 -12.13 -1.98 -11.49
N ARG A 241 -10.89 -1.87 -11.99
CA ARG A 241 -10.55 -2.46 -13.27
C ARG A 241 -10.49 -3.98 -13.12
N LYS A 242 -11.26 -4.66 -13.98
CA LYS A 242 -11.45 -6.10 -13.94
C LYS A 242 -10.12 -6.85 -14.11
N ASP A 243 -9.26 -6.40 -15.01
CA ASP A 243 -7.93 -6.97 -15.28
C ASP A 243 -7.04 -7.03 -14.02
N ARG A 244 -6.85 -5.91 -13.30
CA ARG A 244 -6.04 -5.88 -12.08
C ARG A 244 -6.66 -6.66 -10.93
N ARG A 245 -7.99 -6.65 -10.83
CA ARG A 245 -8.68 -7.44 -9.81
C ARG A 245 -8.42 -8.93 -10.04
N ASP A 246 -8.66 -9.38 -11.27
CA ASP A 246 -8.53 -10.78 -11.66
C ASP A 246 -7.07 -11.24 -11.46
N GLU A 247 -6.07 -10.39 -11.76
CA GLU A 247 -4.66 -10.69 -11.51
C GLU A 247 -4.33 -10.92 -10.02
N LEU A 248 -4.77 -10.03 -9.13
CA LEU A 248 -4.50 -10.16 -7.69
C LEU A 248 -5.27 -11.33 -7.06
N LEU A 249 -6.50 -11.58 -7.54
CA LEU A 249 -7.29 -12.74 -7.14
C LEU A 249 -6.63 -14.05 -7.57
N GLU A 250 -6.17 -14.14 -8.82
CA GLU A 250 -5.45 -15.32 -9.32
C GLU A 250 -4.19 -15.61 -8.48
N ALA A 251 -3.43 -14.57 -8.10
CA ALA A 251 -2.27 -14.74 -7.23
C ALA A 251 -2.65 -15.24 -5.82
N MET A 252 -3.76 -14.74 -5.27
CA MET A 252 -4.28 -15.18 -3.97
C MET A 252 -4.80 -16.62 -4.02
N GLU A 253 -5.57 -16.98 -5.05
CA GLU A 253 -6.09 -18.34 -5.28
C GLU A 253 -4.93 -19.34 -5.43
N ALA A 254 -3.92 -19.02 -6.24
CA ALA A 254 -2.74 -19.85 -6.38
C ALA A 254 -1.98 -20.05 -5.06
N ALA A 255 -1.90 -19.01 -4.22
CA ALA A 255 -1.29 -19.15 -2.89
C ALA A 255 -2.13 -20.03 -1.95
N LEU A 256 -3.45 -19.92 -1.99
CA LEU A 256 -4.35 -20.79 -1.21
C LEU A 256 -4.21 -22.25 -1.66
N ASP A 257 -4.12 -22.50 -2.97
CA ASP A 257 -3.90 -23.84 -3.51
C ASP A 257 -2.58 -24.44 -3.02
N ILE A 258 -1.49 -23.65 -3.01
CA ILE A 258 -0.18 -24.07 -2.47
C ILE A 258 -0.26 -24.35 -0.97
N LEU A 259 -0.99 -23.55 -0.20
CA LEU A 259 -1.11 -23.76 1.25
C LEU A 259 -1.96 -24.98 1.60
N ASN A 260 -2.97 -25.29 0.80
CA ASN A 260 -3.88 -26.42 1.01
C ASN A 260 -3.35 -27.72 0.42
N ASN A 261 -2.41 -27.64 -0.52
CA ASN A 261 -1.72 -28.79 -1.13
C ASN A 261 -0.20 -28.58 -1.00
N PRO A 262 0.37 -28.64 0.22
CA PRO A 262 1.79 -28.43 0.43
C PRO A 262 2.63 -29.56 -0.20
N ASP A 263 3.78 -29.20 -0.77
CA ASP A 263 4.74 -30.17 -1.28
C ASP A 263 5.51 -30.81 -0.10
N GLU A 264 6.12 -32.00 -0.30
CA GLU A 264 6.93 -32.66 0.74
C GLU A 264 8.07 -31.76 1.28
N GLU A 265 8.58 -30.84 0.46
CA GLU A 265 9.65 -29.89 0.80
C GLU A 265 9.20 -28.73 1.71
N ASP A 266 7.90 -28.44 1.79
CA ASP A 266 7.39 -27.26 2.51
C ASP A 266 7.41 -27.41 4.03
N GLY A 267 7.77 -28.61 4.54
CA GLY A 267 7.86 -28.92 5.97
C GLY A 267 6.55 -28.68 6.74
N ALA A 268 5.43 -28.50 6.03
CA ALA A 268 4.15 -28.15 6.59
C ALA A 268 3.48 -29.43 7.12
N ARG A 269 3.20 -29.48 8.42
CA ARG A 269 2.25 -30.45 8.95
C ARG A 269 0.91 -30.13 8.31
N GLN A 270 0.22 -31.16 7.80
CA GLN A 270 -1.13 -31.02 7.28
C GLN A 270 -2.03 -30.57 8.45
N GLU A 271 -2.31 -29.28 8.52
CA GLU A 271 -3.18 -28.71 9.54
C GLU A 271 -4.63 -29.11 9.23
N ASP A 272 -5.41 -29.46 10.26
CA ASP A 272 -6.77 -30.03 10.14
C ASP A 272 -7.80 -29.15 9.39
N HIS A 273 -7.46 -27.89 9.10
CA HIS A 273 -8.35 -26.94 8.46
C HIS A 273 -7.69 -26.27 7.24
N ALA A 274 -8.41 -26.19 6.12
CA ALA A 274 -7.93 -25.52 4.92
C ALA A 274 -7.81 -23.99 5.13
N TYR A 275 -6.82 -23.37 4.48
CA TYR A 275 -6.76 -21.92 4.31
C TYR A 275 -7.83 -21.46 3.31
N GLY A 276 -8.43 -20.30 3.56
CA GLY A 276 -9.38 -19.64 2.65
C GLY A 276 -9.13 -18.13 2.64
N GLU A 277 -9.89 -17.39 1.85
CA GLU A 277 -9.70 -15.94 1.65
C GLU A 277 -9.75 -15.12 2.96
N ALA A 278 -10.58 -15.54 3.92
CA ALA A 278 -10.70 -14.87 5.22
C ALA A 278 -9.40 -14.91 6.04
N HIS A 279 -8.49 -15.84 5.73
CA HIS A 279 -7.18 -15.94 6.38
C HIS A 279 -6.13 -15.03 5.74
N PHE A 280 -6.42 -14.39 4.60
CA PHE A 280 -5.48 -13.48 3.93
C PHE A 280 -5.36 -12.18 4.72
N THR A 281 -4.13 -11.82 5.10
CA THR A 281 -3.88 -10.63 5.92
C THR A 281 -3.36 -9.45 5.11
N GLU A 282 -2.30 -9.68 4.33
CA GLU A 282 -1.59 -8.65 3.58
C GLU A 282 -0.93 -9.26 2.36
N GLY A 283 -0.96 -8.53 1.24
CA GLY A 283 -0.18 -8.83 0.06
C GLY A 283 0.67 -7.63 -0.36
N LEU A 284 1.91 -7.89 -0.76
CA LEU A 284 2.75 -6.94 -1.46
C LEU A 284 2.98 -7.42 -2.89
N TYR A 285 3.01 -6.50 -3.84
CA TYR A 285 3.44 -6.84 -5.21
C TYR A 285 4.32 -5.75 -5.82
N ARG A 286 5.22 -6.17 -6.70
CA ARG A 286 6.15 -5.29 -7.42
C ARG A 286 6.39 -5.83 -8.81
N THR A 287 6.23 -4.99 -9.82
CA THR A 287 6.51 -5.34 -11.22
C THR A 287 7.82 -4.70 -11.67
N GLU A 288 8.81 -5.53 -11.98
CA GLU A 288 10.04 -5.14 -12.67
C GLU A 288 9.83 -5.30 -14.18
N ARG A 289 10.06 -4.22 -14.95
CA ARG A 289 9.66 -4.14 -16.37
C ARG A 289 10.34 -5.16 -17.27
N ASP A 290 11.49 -5.68 -16.85
CA ASP A 290 12.36 -6.60 -17.59
C ASP A 290 12.32 -8.03 -17.04
N LYS A 291 11.66 -8.27 -15.90
CA LYS A 291 11.63 -9.59 -15.24
C LYS A 291 10.23 -10.15 -15.04
N GLY A 292 9.29 -9.33 -14.56
CA GLY A 292 7.94 -9.77 -14.19
C GLY A 292 7.46 -9.19 -12.86
N THR A 293 6.41 -9.79 -12.30
CA THR A 293 5.78 -9.37 -11.05
C THR A 293 6.09 -10.34 -9.92
N LEU A 294 6.64 -9.82 -8.82
CA LEU A 294 6.81 -10.53 -7.56
C LEU A 294 5.61 -10.25 -6.65
N TYR A 295 5.10 -11.30 -6.00
CA TYR A 295 4.05 -11.22 -4.97
C TYR A 295 4.56 -11.85 -3.67
N GLU A 296 4.38 -11.14 -2.56
CA GLU A 296 4.55 -11.67 -1.20
C GLU A 296 3.18 -11.67 -0.51
N LEU A 297 2.68 -12.84 -0.14
CA LEU A 297 1.32 -13.04 0.38
C LEU A 297 1.40 -13.65 1.78
N PHE A 298 0.68 -13.05 2.73
CA PHE A 298 0.66 -13.48 4.12
C PHE A 298 -0.74 -13.93 4.55
N PHE A 299 -0.79 -15.05 5.26
CA PHE A 299 -2.01 -15.65 5.76
C PHE A 299 -1.90 -16.01 7.23
N THR A 300 -3.00 -15.89 7.98
CA THR A 300 -3.11 -16.31 9.38
C THR A 300 -4.44 -16.99 9.64
N LYS A 301 -4.44 -18.07 10.43
CA LYS A 301 -5.67 -18.78 10.86
C LYS A 301 -6.19 -18.27 12.20
N GLU A 302 -5.28 -17.93 13.10
CA GLU A 302 -5.60 -17.47 14.45
C GLU A 302 -4.84 -16.18 14.76
N ALA A 303 -5.22 -15.48 15.82
CA ALA A 303 -4.45 -14.36 16.37
C ALA A 303 -3.21 -14.83 17.17
N SER A 304 -2.68 -16.02 16.89
CA SER A 304 -1.62 -16.68 17.65
C SER A 304 -0.20 -16.25 17.27
N GLY A 305 -0.06 -15.36 16.29
CA GLY A 305 1.24 -14.84 15.84
C GLY A 305 2.01 -15.80 14.92
N SER A 306 1.40 -16.89 14.47
CA SER A 306 1.94 -17.78 13.42
C SER A 306 1.34 -17.40 12.06
N PHE A 307 2.21 -17.10 11.10
CA PHE A 307 1.83 -16.69 9.74
C PHE A 307 2.35 -17.66 8.71
N ARG A 308 1.63 -17.83 7.60
CA ARG A 308 2.13 -18.47 6.39
C ARG A 308 2.51 -17.39 5.38
N HIS A 309 3.73 -17.46 4.89
CA HIS A 309 4.24 -16.58 3.85
C HIS A 309 4.42 -17.39 2.56
N VAL A 310 3.77 -16.94 1.49
CA VAL A 310 3.90 -17.49 0.15
C VAL A 310 4.48 -16.41 -0.76
N THR A 311 5.58 -16.73 -1.42
CA THR A 311 6.22 -15.88 -2.43
C THR A 311 5.95 -16.48 -3.80
N LEU A 312 5.29 -15.70 -4.65
CA LEU A 312 5.00 -16.07 -6.04
C LEU A 312 5.69 -15.12 -6.99
N PHE A 313 6.13 -15.64 -8.14
CA PHE A 313 6.70 -14.83 -9.20
C PHE A 313 5.98 -15.10 -10.51
N ARG A 314 5.48 -14.05 -11.13
CA ARG A 314 4.90 -14.07 -12.48
C ARG A 314 5.93 -13.49 -13.44
N PRO A 315 6.70 -14.32 -14.15
CA PRO A 315 7.45 -13.87 -15.32
C PRO A 315 6.48 -13.40 -16.42
N PHE A 316 6.95 -13.16 -17.64
CA PHE A 316 6.08 -12.92 -18.81
C PHE A 316 5.32 -14.18 -19.28
N GLY A 317 4.83 -14.98 -18.32
CA GLY A 317 4.21 -16.29 -18.49
C GLY A 317 3.38 -16.70 -17.26
N PRO A 318 3.29 -17.99 -16.93
CA PRO A 318 2.44 -18.46 -15.83
C PRO A 318 3.02 -18.07 -14.47
N LEU A 319 2.14 -17.96 -13.46
CA LEU A 319 2.52 -17.72 -12.08
C LEU A 319 3.28 -18.93 -11.51
N MET A 320 4.39 -18.68 -10.83
CA MET A 320 5.27 -19.73 -10.28
C MET A 320 5.44 -19.57 -8.77
N LYS A 321 5.42 -20.70 -8.05
CA LYS A 321 5.82 -20.76 -6.64
C LYS A 321 7.32 -20.55 -6.52
N VAL A 322 7.73 -19.56 -5.72
CA VAL A 322 9.15 -19.37 -5.35
C VAL A 322 9.40 -19.95 -3.97
N ARG A 323 8.54 -19.64 -3.00
CA ARG A 323 8.72 -20.08 -1.60
C ARG A 323 7.39 -20.20 -0.89
N SER A 324 7.28 -21.19 0.00
CA SER A 324 6.22 -21.30 1.01
C SER A 324 6.88 -21.59 2.35
N ALA A 325 6.57 -20.80 3.39
CA ALA A 325 7.18 -20.98 4.71
C ALA A 325 6.25 -20.52 5.83
N ALA A 326 6.37 -21.15 7.00
CA ALA A 326 5.81 -20.62 8.25
C ALA A 326 6.74 -19.53 8.82
N VAL A 327 6.13 -18.47 9.34
CA VAL A 327 6.81 -17.34 9.99
C VAL A 327 6.22 -17.17 11.38
N GLU A 328 6.99 -17.56 12.39
CA GLU A 328 6.61 -17.45 13.80
C GLU A 328 6.98 -16.06 14.34
N THR A 329 5.99 -15.20 14.54
CA THR A 329 6.20 -13.86 15.10
C THR A 329 6.07 -13.82 16.62
N GLY A 330 5.57 -14.88 17.26
CA GLY A 330 5.22 -14.90 18.69
C GLY A 330 6.33 -14.46 19.65
N ALA A 331 7.59 -14.74 19.32
CA ALA A 331 8.75 -14.34 20.14
C ALA A 331 9.39 -13.00 19.70
N MET A 332 8.93 -12.39 18.61
CA MET A 332 9.53 -11.18 18.04
C MET A 332 9.07 -9.93 18.78
N VAL A 333 9.96 -9.40 19.63
CA VAL A 333 9.75 -8.12 20.32
C VAL A 333 10.13 -6.96 19.42
N ILE A 334 9.28 -5.92 19.35
CA ILE A 334 9.59 -4.66 18.67
C ILE A 334 10.01 -3.61 19.70
N ASN A 335 11.20 -3.04 19.55
CA ASN A 335 11.61 -1.86 20.30
C ASN A 335 11.24 -0.59 19.51
N LEU A 336 10.20 0.12 19.95
CA LEU A 336 9.80 1.40 19.39
C LEU A 336 10.72 2.48 19.96
N ILE A 337 11.49 3.14 19.10
CA ILE A 337 12.43 4.19 19.51
C ILE A 337 11.87 5.54 19.07
N VAL A 338 11.58 6.39 20.05
CA VAL A 338 10.95 7.70 19.86
C VAL A 338 11.89 8.79 20.40
N PRO A 339 12.53 9.59 19.53
CA PRO A 339 13.25 10.78 19.93
C PRO A 339 12.25 11.91 20.18
N LEU A 340 12.42 12.66 21.27
CA LEU A 340 11.47 13.70 21.69
C LEU A 340 12.20 14.91 22.29
N ALA A 341 11.70 16.10 22.03
CA ALA A 341 12.06 17.33 22.72
C ALA A 341 10.81 18.20 22.86
N GLY A 342 10.50 18.64 24.08
CA GLY A 342 9.22 19.32 24.36
C GLY A 342 8.02 18.47 23.94
N ARG A 343 7.04 19.09 23.27
CA ARG A 343 5.86 18.45 22.64
C ARG A 343 5.11 17.44 23.53
N VAL A 344 4.98 17.75 24.82
CA VAL A 344 4.35 16.89 25.83
C VAL A 344 2.91 16.49 25.46
N ASP A 345 2.14 17.40 24.87
CA ASP A 345 0.77 17.12 24.43
C ASP A 345 0.72 16.09 23.31
N THR A 346 1.61 16.20 22.31
CA THR A 346 1.69 15.23 21.23
C THR A 346 2.18 13.88 21.76
N PHE A 347 3.14 13.87 22.69
CA PHE A 347 3.57 12.64 23.35
C PHE A 347 2.44 11.97 24.13
N SER A 348 1.55 12.74 24.74
CA SER A 348 0.37 12.19 25.44
C SER A 348 -0.60 11.49 24.47
N GLN A 349 -0.80 12.05 23.27
CA GLN A 349 -1.59 11.42 22.21
C GLN A 349 -0.91 10.14 21.68
N PHE A 350 0.40 10.19 21.46
CA PHE A 350 1.19 9.01 21.09
C PHE A 350 1.07 7.91 22.13
N LEU A 351 1.21 8.26 23.42
CA LEU A 351 1.15 7.30 24.52
C LEU A 351 -0.22 6.66 24.64
N HIS A 352 -1.29 7.38 24.29
CA HIS A 352 -2.64 6.82 24.20
C HIS A 352 -2.74 5.74 23.10
N ASN A 353 -2.27 6.02 21.88
CA ASN A 353 -2.23 5.03 20.81
C ASN A 353 -1.32 3.84 21.16
N PHE A 354 -0.14 4.10 21.75
CA PHE A 354 0.76 3.06 22.24
C PHE A 354 0.08 2.18 23.28
N ARG A 355 -0.65 2.74 24.25
CA ARG A 355 -1.36 1.97 25.26
C ARG A 355 -2.38 1.01 24.63
N GLU A 356 -3.23 1.52 23.74
CA GLU A 356 -4.30 0.73 23.13
C GLU A 356 -3.77 -0.39 22.22
N VAL A 357 -2.73 -0.09 21.44
CA VAL A 357 -2.21 -1.05 20.44
C VAL A 357 -1.13 -1.95 21.05
N CYS A 358 -0.15 -1.36 21.73
CA CYS A 358 1.02 -2.08 22.21
C CYS A 358 0.80 -2.75 23.56
N VAL A 359 0.19 -2.05 24.53
CA VAL A 359 0.06 -2.55 25.91
C VAL A 359 -1.15 -3.47 26.05
N GLN A 360 -2.31 -3.07 25.52
CA GLN A 360 -3.55 -3.82 25.69
C GLN A 360 -3.71 -4.97 24.70
N ARG A 361 -3.22 -4.82 23.46
CA ARG A 361 -3.41 -5.82 22.39
C ARG A 361 -2.16 -6.66 22.10
N ASP A 362 -1.03 -6.05 21.72
CA ASP A 362 0.13 -6.81 21.22
C ASP A 362 0.99 -7.44 22.32
N ARG A 363 1.31 -6.68 23.38
CA ARG A 363 2.12 -7.07 24.55
C ARG A 363 3.58 -7.50 24.27
N ARG A 364 4.03 -7.51 23.01
CA ARG A 364 5.38 -7.93 22.57
C ARG A 364 6.19 -6.74 22.06
N VAL A 365 6.20 -5.69 22.86
CA VAL A 365 6.79 -4.39 22.54
C VAL A 365 7.62 -3.87 23.69
N HIS A 366 8.60 -3.04 23.35
CA HIS A 366 9.34 -2.21 24.28
C HIS A 366 9.32 -0.77 23.77
N LEU A 367 9.16 0.20 24.66
CA LEU A 367 9.22 1.62 24.30
C LEU A 367 10.53 2.24 24.79
N THR A 368 11.35 2.75 23.88
CA THR A 368 12.53 3.56 24.21
C THR A 368 12.26 5.01 23.85
N VAL A 369 12.09 5.86 24.85
CA VAL A 369 11.97 7.31 24.68
C VAL A 369 13.32 7.97 24.92
N VAL A 370 13.84 8.68 23.92
CA VAL A 370 15.08 9.47 24.06
C VAL A 370 14.68 10.94 24.14
N TYR A 371 14.83 11.54 25.31
CA TYR A 371 14.32 12.87 25.62
C TYR A 371 15.45 13.90 25.63
N PHE A 372 15.34 14.95 24.83
CA PHE A 372 16.34 16.02 24.74
C PHE A 372 15.92 17.25 25.54
N GLY A 373 16.82 17.72 26.40
CA GLY A 373 16.64 18.91 27.22
C GLY A 373 15.82 18.68 28.51
N PRO A 374 15.80 19.68 29.41
CA PRO A 374 15.08 19.58 30.68
C PRO A 374 13.59 19.92 30.57
N ASP A 375 13.20 20.78 29.62
CA ASP A 375 11.85 21.33 29.49
C ASP A 375 10.86 20.23 29.08
N GLY A 376 9.91 19.88 29.95
CA GLY A 376 8.89 18.86 29.67
C GLY A 376 9.27 17.43 30.09
N LEU A 377 10.51 17.21 30.54
CA LEU A 377 11.01 15.88 30.92
C LEU A 377 10.24 15.30 32.10
N GLN A 378 9.90 16.13 33.09
CA GLN A 378 9.18 15.70 34.28
C GLN A 378 7.77 15.22 33.94
N GLU A 379 7.06 15.94 33.06
CA GLU A 379 5.71 15.61 32.60
C GLU A 379 5.69 14.33 31.76
N VAL A 380 6.69 14.14 30.89
CA VAL A 380 6.86 12.90 30.12
C VAL A 380 7.14 11.72 31.04
N THR A 381 8.03 11.91 32.03
CA THR A 381 8.34 10.88 33.04
C THR A 381 7.08 10.50 33.81
N ALA A 382 6.33 11.48 34.33
CA ALA A 382 5.10 11.24 35.05
C ALA A 382 4.04 10.53 34.20
N SER A 383 3.94 10.85 32.90
CA SER A 383 3.01 10.20 31.97
C SER A 383 3.37 8.73 31.74
N LEU A 384 4.66 8.43 31.54
CA LEU A 384 5.16 7.07 31.40
C LEU A 384 4.92 6.24 32.68
N GLU A 385 5.26 6.80 33.84
CA GLU A 385 5.04 6.12 35.13
C GLU A 385 3.56 5.91 35.42
N LYS A 386 2.68 6.85 35.04
CA LYS A 386 1.23 6.69 35.17
C LYS A 386 0.75 5.49 34.35
N MET A 387 1.12 5.42 33.07
CA MET A 387 0.78 4.30 32.20
C MET A 387 1.35 2.98 32.74
N ALA A 388 2.61 2.98 33.20
CA ALA A 388 3.25 1.81 33.78
C ALA A 388 2.50 1.27 35.01
N ARG A 389 2.01 2.16 35.89
CA ARG A 389 1.20 1.78 37.07
C ARG A 389 -0.20 1.32 36.70
N GLU A 390 -0.90 2.03 35.81
CA GLU A 390 -2.29 1.74 35.45
C GLU A 390 -2.42 0.42 34.68
N GLU A 391 -1.48 0.13 33.78
CA GLU A 391 -1.52 -1.01 32.87
C GLU A 391 -0.59 -2.16 33.29
N SER A 392 0.10 -2.04 34.44
CA SER A 392 1.14 -2.99 34.89
C SER A 392 2.21 -3.26 33.81
N PHE A 393 2.63 -2.22 33.10
CA PHE A 393 3.57 -2.29 31.99
C PHE A 393 4.97 -1.84 32.40
N SER A 394 5.96 -2.74 32.27
CA SER A 394 7.35 -2.48 32.66
C SER A 394 8.35 -2.43 31.50
N ASN A 395 7.90 -2.67 30.27
CA ASN A 395 8.78 -2.73 29.08
C ASN A 395 8.97 -1.35 28.45
N TYR A 396 9.56 -0.41 29.21
CA TYR A 396 9.98 0.88 28.67
C TYR A 396 11.34 1.33 29.20
N THR A 397 11.97 2.25 28.48
CA THR A 397 13.21 2.91 28.85
C THR A 397 13.11 4.38 28.49
N LEU A 398 13.39 5.26 29.46
CA LEU A 398 13.52 6.70 29.25
C LEU A 398 15.01 7.05 29.33
N VAL A 399 15.54 7.68 28.27
CA VAL A 399 16.93 8.12 28.19
C VAL A 399 16.94 9.65 28.09
N PRO A 400 17.18 10.37 29.20
CA PRO A 400 17.36 11.82 29.15
C PRO A 400 18.72 12.16 28.55
N VAL A 401 18.74 13.18 27.69
CA VAL A 401 19.92 13.66 26.96
C VAL A 401 19.99 15.19 27.11
N ASP A 402 21.10 15.68 27.63
CA ASP A 402 21.37 17.11 27.78
C ASP A 402 22.11 17.65 26.53
N GLU A 403 21.44 17.56 25.38
CA GLU A 403 21.92 18.04 24.08
C GLU A 403 20.76 18.77 23.37
N GLU A 404 21.06 19.58 22.35
CA GLU A 404 20.04 20.08 21.44
C GLU A 404 19.40 18.93 20.65
N PHE A 405 18.09 19.03 20.38
CA PHE A 405 17.38 17.97 19.68
C PHE A 405 17.95 17.69 18.30
N SER A 406 18.38 16.45 18.09
CA SER A 406 18.69 15.91 16.78
C SER A 406 18.02 14.55 16.64
N ARG A 407 17.16 14.41 15.62
CA ARG A 407 16.38 13.19 15.37
C ARG A 407 17.28 11.98 15.13
N GLY A 408 18.26 12.10 14.22
CA GLY A 408 19.21 11.02 13.92
C GLY A 408 20.05 10.62 15.14
N ARG A 409 20.50 11.60 15.92
CA ARG A 409 21.23 11.38 17.19
C ARG A 409 20.35 10.66 18.21
N GLY A 410 19.09 11.05 18.35
CA GLY A 410 18.15 10.43 19.29
C GLY A 410 17.85 8.98 18.94
N LEU A 411 17.61 8.69 17.66
CA LEU A 411 17.41 7.33 17.17
C LEU A 411 18.66 6.46 17.37
N ASP A 412 19.85 7.01 17.13
CA ASP A 412 21.12 6.32 17.36
C ASP A 412 21.34 5.98 18.85
N ILE A 413 21.12 6.94 19.75
CA ILE A 413 21.17 6.73 21.20
C ILE A 413 20.17 5.65 21.61
N GLY A 414 18.94 5.70 21.11
CA GLY A 414 17.91 4.71 21.41
C GLY A 414 18.25 3.30 20.93
N ALA A 415 18.86 3.17 19.75
CA ALA A 415 19.35 1.89 19.23
C ALA A 415 20.49 1.32 20.10
N HIS A 416 21.37 2.18 20.60
CA HIS A 416 22.48 1.79 21.47
C HIS A 416 22.07 1.55 22.94
N ALA A 417 20.96 2.13 23.39
CA ALA A 417 20.41 1.92 24.73
C ALA A 417 19.95 0.47 24.95
N TRP A 418 19.53 -0.23 23.88
CA TRP A 418 19.19 -1.64 23.96
C TRP A 418 20.42 -2.52 24.21
N LYS A 419 20.38 -3.30 25.29
CA LYS A 419 21.48 -4.22 25.70
C LYS A 419 21.12 -5.71 25.64
N ARG A 420 19.86 -6.06 25.38
CA ARG A 420 19.34 -7.45 25.46
C ARG A 420 19.51 -8.21 24.14
N GLY A 421 20.73 -8.24 23.59
CA GLY A 421 21.00 -8.90 22.30
C GLY A 421 20.41 -8.16 21.10
N ASP A 422 20.06 -8.92 20.06
CA ASP A 422 19.44 -8.37 18.85
C ASP A 422 17.93 -8.21 19.00
N VAL A 423 17.36 -7.18 18.38
CA VAL A 423 15.93 -6.84 18.48
C VAL A 423 15.48 -6.16 17.20
N LEU A 424 14.22 -6.38 16.82
CA LEU A 424 13.57 -5.59 15.78
C LEU A 424 13.27 -4.19 16.32
N MET A 425 13.84 -3.17 15.71
CA MET A 425 13.63 -1.78 16.07
C MET A 425 12.64 -1.13 15.12
N PHE A 426 11.71 -0.34 15.64
CA PHE A 426 10.90 0.57 14.86
C PHE A 426 11.30 2.01 15.19
N PHE A 427 11.91 2.69 14.23
CA PHE A 427 12.20 4.12 14.33
C PHE A 427 10.92 4.90 14.06
N CYS A 428 10.46 5.65 15.06
CA CYS A 428 9.12 6.22 15.09
C CYS A 428 9.16 7.67 15.55
N ASP A 429 8.45 8.55 14.85
CA ASP A 429 8.25 9.93 15.30
C ASP A 429 7.05 9.99 16.25
N VAL A 430 7.02 10.99 17.14
CA VAL A 430 5.93 11.15 18.12
C VAL A 430 4.57 11.44 17.46
N ASP A 431 4.55 11.93 16.22
CA ASP A 431 3.33 12.23 15.45
C ASP A 431 2.78 11.04 14.65
N ILE A 432 3.37 9.86 14.83
CA ILE A 432 2.93 8.65 14.14
C ILE A 432 1.82 7.98 14.93
N HIS A 433 0.72 7.71 14.22
CA HIS A 433 -0.34 6.82 14.68
C HIS A 433 -0.20 5.49 13.94
N PHE A 434 -0.23 4.38 14.69
CA PHE A 434 -0.06 3.04 14.12
C PHE A 434 -1.10 2.04 14.64
N THR A 435 -1.30 0.95 13.90
CA THR A 435 -2.22 -0.14 14.24
C THR A 435 -1.48 -1.43 14.60
N LEU A 436 -2.21 -2.41 15.15
CA LEU A 436 -1.67 -3.76 15.40
C LEU A 436 -1.20 -4.42 14.11
N ASP A 437 -1.95 -4.23 13.01
CA ASP A 437 -1.63 -4.82 11.71
C ASP A 437 -0.28 -4.30 11.20
N PHE A 438 0.00 -3.00 11.39
CA PHE A 438 1.31 -2.44 11.06
C PHE A 438 2.45 -3.07 11.86
N LEU A 439 2.28 -3.31 13.17
CA LEU A 439 3.30 -3.98 13.98
C LEU A 439 3.58 -5.39 13.46
N ASN A 440 2.54 -6.10 12.99
CA ASN A 440 2.72 -7.39 12.34
C ASN A 440 3.44 -7.26 11.00
N SER A 441 3.09 -6.31 10.15
CA SER A 441 3.83 -6.03 8.91
C SER A 441 5.31 -5.74 9.19
N CYS A 442 5.64 -5.01 10.24
CA CYS A 442 7.03 -4.80 10.65
C CYS A 442 7.77 -6.11 10.98
N ARG A 443 7.12 -7.08 11.62
CA ARG A 443 7.70 -8.40 11.92
C ARG A 443 7.84 -9.28 10.67
N LEU A 444 6.88 -9.19 9.75
CA LEU A 444 6.83 -10.00 8.54
C LEU A 444 7.83 -9.54 7.47
N HIS A 445 8.06 -8.23 7.39
CA HIS A 445 8.89 -7.61 6.35
C HIS A 445 10.31 -7.25 6.80
N ALA A 446 10.70 -7.59 8.02
CA ALA A 446 12.07 -7.41 8.52
C ALA A 446 12.66 -8.75 9.00
N ALA A 447 13.89 -9.05 8.60
CA ALA A 447 14.58 -10.28 8.99
C ALA A 447 16.09 -10.01 9.15
N PRO A 448 16.69 -10.45 10.26
CA PRO A 448 18.08 -10.12 10.59
C PRO A 448 19.03 -10.68 9.52
N GLY A 449 19.92 -9.84 9.02
CA GLY A 449 20.89 -10.18 7.98
C GLY A 449 20.29 -10.46 6.61
N LYS A 450 18.99 -10.20 6.40
CA LYS A 450 18.29 -10.52 5.13
C LYS A 450 17.45 -9.39 4.58
N LYS A 451 16.59 -8.77 5.40
CA LYS A 451 15.55 -7.85 4.92
C LYS A 451 15.31 -6.70 5.90
N VAL A 452 15.20 -5.49 5.37
CA VAL A 452 14.81 -4.28 6.10
C VAL A 452 13.50 -3.73 5.53
N PHE A 453 12.62 -3.27 6.40
CA PHE A 453 11.32 -2.71 6.01
C PHE A 453 11.31 -1.19 6.11
N TYR A 454 10.96 -0.53 5.01
CA TYR A 454 10.79 0.91 4.88
C TYR A 454 9.34 1.22 4.53
N PRO A 455 8.43 1.25 5.52
CA PRO A 455 7.03 1.57 5.27
C PRO A 455 6.86 3.00 4.74
N VAL A 456 5.97 3.16 3.77
CA VAL A 456 5.52 4.48 3.30
C VAL A 456 4.29 4.87 4.11
N VAL A 457 4.44 5.93 4.90
CA VAL A 457 3.40 6.46 5.77
C VAL A 457 2.33 7.24 5.00
N PHE A 458 1.07 7.17 5.43
CA PHE A 458 0.03 8.07 4.95
C PHE A 458 0.05 9.36 5.77
N SER A 459 0.36 10.49 5.14
CA SER A 459 0.39 11.80 5.81
C SER A 459 -0.94 12.50 5.68
N LEU A 460 -1.54 12.85 6.82
CA LEU A 460 -2.76 13.62 6.87
C LEU A 460 -2.49 15.09 6.56
N TYR A 461 -3.45 15.72 5.90
CA TYR A 461 -3.44 17.17 5.67
C TYR A 461 -3.84 17.94 6.93
N ASN A 462 -3.71 19.26 6.87
CA ASN A 462 -4.14 20.16 7.92
C ASN A 462 -5.65 20.03 8.18
N PRO A 463 -6.08 19.54 9.37
CA PRO A 463 -7.49 19.34 9.66
C PRO A 463 -8.25 20.68 9.68
N ALA A 464 -7.60 21.79 9.98
CA ALA A 464 -8.23 23.12 9.94
C ALA A 464 -8.63 23.54 8.52
N ILE A 465 -7.93 23.03 7.50
CA ILE A 465 -8.27 23.30 6.09
C ILE A 465 -9.26 22.24 5.57
N VAL A 466 -8.96 20.96 5.79
CA VAL A 466 -9.78 19.83 5.30
C VAL A 466 -11.20 19.89 5.86
N TYR A 467 -11.34 20.25 7.15
CA TYR A 467 -12.62 20.34 7.85
C TYR A 467 -13.02 21.79 8.15
N GLY A 468 -12.47 22.77 7.41
CA GLY A 468 -12.72 24.20 7.67
C GLY A 468 -14.18 24.63 7.49
N ASN A 469 -15.02 23.80 6.87
CA ASN A 469 -16.47 23.99 6.76
C ASN A 469 -17.26 23.40 7.95
N MET A 470 -16.60 22.74 8.89
CA MET A 470 -17.18 22.18 10.11
C MET A 470 -16.80 23.07 11.30
N GLU A 471 -17.70 23.20 12.28
CA GLU A 471 -17.40 23.94 13.52
C GLU A 471 -16.25 23.30 14.31
N LEU A 472 -16.15 21.97 14.26
CA LEU A 472 -15.12 21.18 14.93
C LEU A 472 -14.64 20.09 13.98
N ALA A 473 -13.31 19.93 13.88
CA ALA A 473 -12.73 18.79 13.20
C ALA A 473 -13.14 17.48 13.90
N PRO A 474 -13.39 16.40 13.14
CA PRO A 474 -13.72 15.11 13.73
C PRO A 474 -12.56 14.58 14.60
N PRO A 475 -12.82 13.70 15.57
CA PRO A 475 -11.76 13.03 16.33
C PRO A 475 -10.74 12.33 15.42
N THR A 476 -9.50 12.20 15.89
CA THR A 476 -8.37 11.65 15.12
C THR A 476 -8.71 10.32 14.47
N GLU A 477 -9.40 9.43 15.19
CA GLU A 477 -9.75 8.08 14.73
C GLU A 477 -10.61 8.10 13.47
N LEU A 478 -11.46 9.13 13.30
CA LEU A 478 -12.28 9.31 12.11
C LEU A 478 -11.54 9.99 10.95
N GLN A 479 -10.39 10.61 11.23
CA GLN A 479 -9.52 11.22 10.22
C GLN A 479 -8.57 10.19 9.56
N LEU A 480 -8.37 9.02 10.17
CA LEU A 480 -7.46 7.95 9.70
C LEU A 480 -8.01 7.22 8.46
N VAL A 481 -8.15 7.95 7.34
CA VAL A 481 -8.71 7.43 6.09
C VAL A 481 -7.80 7.72 4.90
N HIS A 482 -7.63 6.73 4.02
CA HIS A 482 -6.80 6.83 2.82
C HIS A 482 -7.53 7.50 1.66
N LYS A 483 -7.96 8.76 1.85
CA LYS A 483 -8.63 9.52 0.79
C LYS A 483 -7.74 10.62 0.23
N LYS A 484 -7.94 10.95 -1.04
CA LYS A 484 -7.19 12.00 -1.77
C LYS A 484 -7.32 13.39 -1.12
N ASP A 485 -8.45 13.65 -0.48
CA ASP A 485 -8.79 14.90 0.20
C ASP A 485 -8.36 14.92 1.68
N ALA A 486 -8.06 13.76 2.26
CA ALA A 486 -7.60 13.61 3.64
C ALA A 486 -6.07 13.56 3.79
N GLY A 487 -5.35 13.09 2.77
CA GLY A 487 -3.89 13.00 2.83
C GLY A 487 -3.23 12.44 1.58
N PHE A 488 -1.98 12.00 1.71
CA PHE A 488 -1.19 11.38 0.64
C PHE A 488 -0.13 10.41 1.18
N TRP A 489 0.32 9.47 0.34
CA TRP A 489 1.46 8.60 0.66
C TRP A 489 2.77 9.39 0.59
N ARG A 490 3.50 9.47 1.71
CA ARG A 490 4.79 10.19 1.80
C ARG A 490 5.94 9.36 1.23
N ASP A 491 5.95 9.18 -0.08
CA ASP A 491 6.91 8.34 -0.81
C ASP A 491 8.34 8.92 -0.87
N PHE A 492 8.54 10.17 -0.45
CA PHE A 492 9.84 10.84 -0.34
C PHE A 492 10.47 10.79 1.06
N GLY A 493 9.75 10.30 2.08
CA GLY A 493 10.27 10.18 3.44
C GLY A 493 10.83 8.78 3.73
N PHE A 494 11.93 8.71 4.49
CA PHE A 494 12.57 7.45 4.89
C PHE A 494 12.75 7.34 6.42
N GLY A 495 12.16 8.26 7.17
CA GLY A 495 12.33 8.37 8.61
C GLY A 495 11.77 7.19 9.42
N MET A 496 10.69 6.55 8.96
CA MET A 496 10.09 5.39 9.61
C MET A 496 10.62 4.12 8.99
N THR A 497 11.20 3.24 9.81
CA THR A 497 11.79 1.98 9.37
C THR A 497 11.73 0.92 10.45
N CYS A 498 11.50 -0.32 10.02
CA CYS A 498 11.55 -1.52 10.85
C CYS A 498 12.78 -2.36 10.45
N GLN A 499 13.73 -2.45 11.36
CA GLN A 499 15.06 -3.01 11.10
C GLN A 499 15.67 -3.66 12.34
N TYR A 500 16.44 -4.72 12.15
CA TYR A 500 17.14 -5.35 13.27
C TYR A 500 18.32 -4.49 13.73
N ARG A 501 18.57 -4.51 15.05
CA ARG A 501 19.66 -3.77 15.67
C ARG A 501 21.02 -4.21 15.11
N SER A 502 21.22 -5.51 14.91
CA SER A 502 22.43 -6.05 14.29
C SER A 502 22.66 -5.43 12.90
N ASP A 503 21.64 -5.42 12.04
CA ASP A 503 21.73 -4.86 10.69
C ASP A 503 22.05 -3.37 10.71
N PHE A 504 21.37 -2.59 11.56
CA PHE A 504 21.62 -1.15 11.72
C PHE A 504 23.08 -0.86 12.12
N LEU A 505 23.63 -1.62 13.06
CA LEU A 505 25.03 -1.47 13.49
C LEU A 505 26.01 -1.91 12.40
N ASN A 506 25.71 -3.01 11.70
CA ASN A 506 26.57 -3.56 10.65
C ASN A 506 26.74 -2.62 9.45
N ILE A 507 25.71 -1.85 9.10
CA ILE A 507 25.81 -0.84 8.03
C ILE A 507 26.43 0.49 8.51
N GLY A 508 26.81 0.59 9.79
CA GLY A 508 27.44 1.77 10.37
C GLY A 508 26.47 2.90 10.76
N GLY A 509 25.21 2.56 11.07
CA GLY A 509 24.24 3.46 11.71
C GLY A 509 24.00 4.81 11.00
N PHE A 510 23.63 5.83 11.78
CA PHE A 510 23.47 7.20 11.27
C PHE A 510 24.82 7.87 11.02
N ASP A 511 24.82 8.83 10.09
CA ASP A 511 25.89 9.80 9.97
C ASP A 511 25.61 10.96 10.94
N LEU A 512 26.35 10.98 12.06
CA LEU A 512 26.15 11.94 13.14
C LEU A 512 26.80 13.31 12.86
N GLU A 513 27.52 13.46 11.75
CA GLU A 513 28.08 14.75 11.33
C GLU A 513 27.02 15.66 10.69
N VAL A 514 25.85 15.10 10.31
CA VAL A 514 24.73 15.85 9.77
C VAL A 514 24.15 16.76 10.86
N LYS A 515 24.41 18.07 10.74
CA LYS A 515 23.83 19.11 11.59
C LYS A 515 22.55 19.67 10.96
N GLY A 516 21.54 19.92 11.79
CA GLY A 516 20.26 20.51 11.37
C GLY A 516 19.20 19.48 10.96
N TRP A 517 18.15 19.94 10.26
CA TRP A 517 16.98 19.13 9.90
C TRP A 517 17.13 18.48 8.52
N GLY A 518 16.84 17.18 8.46
CA GLY A 518 16.66 16.39 7.24
C GLY A 518 17.94 15.78 6.69
N VAL A 519 17.76 14.84 5.75
CA VAL A 519 18.78 14.07 5.01
C VAL A 519 19.36 12.88 5.78
N GLU A 520 19.23 12.82 7.11
CA GLU A 520 19.75 11.71 7.91
C GLU A 520 19.09 10.37 7.56
N ASP A 521 17.78 10.42 7.29
CA ASP A 521 16.98 9.27 6.89
C ASP A 521 17.33 8.80 5.48
N VAL A 522 17.55 9.73 4.54
CA VAL A 522 18.02 9.46 3.18
C VAL A 522 19.41 8.81 3.20
N HIS A 523 20.32 9.31 4.04
CA HIS A 523 21.66 8.74 4.18
C HIS A 523 21.64 7.31 4.72
N LEU A 524 20.86 7.06 5.77
CA LEU A 524 20.69 5.71 6.31
C LEU A 524 20.08 4.78 5.26
N TYR A 525 19.03 5.22 4.57
CA TYR A 525 18.38 4.45 3.52
C TYR A 525 19.35 4.08 2.37
N ARG A 526 20.18 5.04 1.92
CA ARG A 526 21.23 4.79 0.92
C ARG A 526 22.28 3.81 1.38
N LYS A 527 22.60 3.74 2.69
CA LYS A 527 23.50 2.71 3.23
C LYS A 527 22.88 1.32 3.07
N TYR A 528 21.60 1.15 3.40
CA TYR A 528 20.88 -0.11 3.17
C TYR A 528 20.83 -0.50 1.69
N LEU A 529 20.52 0.42 0.79
CA LEU A 529 20.50 0.17 -0.65
C LEU A 529 21.85 -0.30 -1.22
N ARG A 530 22.96 0.06 -0.58
CA ARG A 530 24.32 -0.37 -0.98
C ARG A 530 24.78 -1.65 -0.29
N SER A 531 24.00 -2.16 0.66
CA SER A 531 24.24 -3.42 1.35
C SER A 531 23.70 -4.62 0.55
N GLU A 532 23.80 -5.81 1.12
CA GLU A 532 23.25 -7.05 0.54
C GLU A 532 21.84 -7.37 1.05
N LEU A 533 21.29 -6.52 1.92
CA LEU A 533 19.96 -6.66 2.49
C LEU A 533 18.89 -6.29 1.45
N VAL A 534 17.80 -7.06 1.43
CA VAL A 534 16.60 -6.72 0.66
C VAL A 534 15.90 -5.54 1.32
N VAL A 535 15.69 -4.46 0.55
CA VAL A 535 14.95 -3.27 1.01
C VAL A 535 13.49 -3.38 0.57
N THR A 536 12.61 -3.74 1.49
CA THR A 536 11.16 -3.78 1.23
C THR A 536 10.56 -2.41 1.52
N ARG A 537 10.18 -1.68 0.48
CA ARG A 537 9.50 -0.38 0.59
C ARG A 537 8.08 -0.47 0.04
N ALA A 538 7.06 -0.24 0.87
CA ALA A 538 5.65 -0.37 0.50
C ALA A 538 4.74 0.57 1.29
N PRO A 539 3.56 0.98 0.77
CA PRO A 539 2.53 1.66 1.57
C PRO A 539 2.10 0.82 2.76
N ALA A 540 2.11 1.42 3.95
CA ALA A 540 1.65 0.79 5.17
C ALA A 540 0.28 1.34 5.56
N CYS A 541 -0.79 0.57 5.33
CA CYS A 541 -2.18 0.99 5.58
C CYS A 541 -2.49 1.26 7.05
N GLY A 542 -1.73 0.65 7.97
CA GLY A 542 -1.85 0.86 9.40
C GLY A 542 -0.96 1.97 9.95
N LEU A 543 -0.37 2.83 9.11
CA LEU A 543 0.62 3.82 9.52
C LEU A 543 0.25 5.22 9.01
N PHE A 544 -0.01 6.13 9.95
CA PHE A 544 -0.40 7.51 9.68
C PHE A 544 0.56 8.50 10.32
N HIS A 545 0.86 9.57 9.61
CA HIS A 545 1.54 10.74 10.16
C HIS A 545 0.49 11.81 10.40
N LEU A 546 0.23 12.11 11.66
CA LEU A 546 -0.70 13.15 12.05
C LEU A 546 -0.15 14.51 11.62
N TRP A 547 -1.04 15.39 11.16
CA TRP A 547 -0.61 16.72 10.77
C TRP A 547 -0.14 17.50 12.00
N HIS A 548 0.99 18.17 11.87
CA HIS A 548 1.46 19.14 12.84
C HIS A 548 2.08 20.33 12.09
N GLU A 549 2.09 21.49 12.74
CA GLU A 549 2.73 22.66 12.16
C GLU A 549 4.23 22.40 11.97
N LYS A 550 4.75 22.80 10.81
CA LYS A 550 6.17 22.74 10.50
C LYS A 550 6.79 24.12 10.51
N ARG A 551 7.88 24.28 11.25
CA ARG A 551 8.72 25.49 11.29
C ARG A 551 10.02 25.23 10.53
N CYS A 552 10.33 26.09 9.57
CA CYS A 552 11.57 26.02 8.80
C CYS A 552 12.51 27.12 9.31
N ALA A 553 13.59 26.73 9.98
CA ALA A 553 14.54 27.69 10.54
C ALA A 553 15.32 28.41 9.44
N ASP A 554 15.63 29.69 9.66
CA ASP A 554 16.37 30.55 8.72
C ASP A 554 17.83 30.12 8.57
N GLU A 555 18.37 29.41 9.56
CA GLU A 555 19.75 28.92 9.62
C GLU A 555 19.99 27.67 8.76
N LEU A 556 18.92 27.08 8.20
CA LEU A 556 19.02 25.94 7.29
C LEU A 556 19.78 26.30 6.01
N THR A 557 20.51 25.34 5.45
CA THR A 557 21.08 25.52 4.11
C THR A 557 19.97 25.79 3.09
N PRO A 558 20.23 26.50 1.98
CA PRO A 558 19.21 26.79 0.96
C PRO A 558 18.48 25.54 0.45
N GLU A 559 19.18 24.40 0.35
CA GLU A 559 18.59 23.13 -0.04
C GLU A 559 17.66 22.56 1.03
N GLN A 560 18.10 22.50 2.29
CA GLN A 560 17.28 22.04 3.41
C GLN A 560 16.05 22.93 3.63
N TYR A 561 16.20 24.25 3.52
CA TYR A 561 15.11 25.20 3.64
C TYR A 561 14.04 24.96 2.57
N ARG A 562 14.46 24.78 1.30
CA ARG A 562 13.55 24.46 0.19
C ARG A 562 12.81 23.14 0.43
N MET A 563 13.53 22.09 0.86
CA MET A 563 12.92 20.81 1.21
C MET A 563 11.91 20.95 2.36
N CYS A 564 12.25 21.76 3.37
CA CYS A 564 11.38 22.02 4.50
C CYS A 564 10.07 22.69 4.08
N ILE A 565 10.16 23.80 3.34
CA ILE A 565 9.02 24.59 2.87
C ILE A 565 8.15 23.78 1.92
N GLN A 566 8.74 23.01 1.01
CA GLN A 566 7.99 22.16 0.11
C GLN A 566 7.22 21.08 0.85
N SER A 567 7.86 20.41 1.80
CA SER A 567 7.17 19.44 2.65
C SER A 567 6.12 20.09 3.54
N LYS A 568 6.27 21.35 3.94
CA LYS A 568 5.23 22.11 4.65
C LYS A 568 4.03 22.33 3.74
N ALA A 569 4.23 22.90 2.56
CA ALA A 569 3.16 23.19 1.59
C ALA A 569 2.36 21.92 1.24
N MET A 570 3.04 20.82 0.91
CA MET A 570 2.37 19.55 0.58
C MET A 570 1.56 18.95 1.74
N ASN A 571 1.82 19.32 2.99
CA ASN A 571 1.06 18.83 4.13
C ASN A 571 -0.17 19.71 4.45
N GLU A 572 -0.35 20.86 3.81
CA GLU A 572 -1.45 21.75 4.16
C GLU A 572 -2.79 21.20 3.67
N ALA A 573 -2.95 20.92 2.37
CA ALA A 573 -4.20 20.39 1.85
C ALA A 573 -4.05 19.76 0.46
N SER A 574 -5.13 19.14 -0.02
CA SER A 574 -5.21 18.66 -1.40
C SER A 574 -5.31 19.82 -2.40
N HIS A 575 -4.92 19.57 -3.66
CA HIS A 575 -5.08 20.50 -4.78
C HIS A 575 -6.49 21.08 -4.90
N SER A 576 -7.52 20.27 -4.63
CA SER A 576 -8.91 20.72 -4.65
C SER A 576 -9.23 21.67 -3.50
N HIS A 577 -8.75 21.40 -2.28
CA HIS A 577 -8.97 22.27 -1.13
C HIS A 577 -8.27 23.62 -1.32
N LEU A 578 -7.03 23.63 -1.81
CA LEU A 578 -6.29 24.85 -2.09
C LEU A 578 -6.95 25.70 -3.18
N GLY A 579 -7.40 25.06 -4.26
CA GLY A 579 -8.15 25.76 -5.30
C GLY A 579 -9.50 26.33 -4.82
N MET A 580 -10.09 25.80 -3.74
CA MET A 580 -11.28 26.39 -3.10
C MET A 580 -10.90 27.61 -2.26
N LEU A 581 -9.78 27.57 -1.53
CA LEU A 581 -9.30 28.70 -0.74
C LEU A 581 -8.95 29.93 -1.60
N GLU A 582 -8.28 29.75 -2.75
CA GLU A 582 -7.99 30.87 -3.67
C GLU A 582 -9.26 31.50 -4.27
N LYS A 583 -10.27 30.68 -4.56
CA LYS A 583 -11.56 31.19 -5.06
C LYS A 583 -12.31 31.99 -3.99
N CYS A 584 -12.25 31.55 -2.74
CA CYS A 584 -12.84 32.30 -1.63
C CYS A 584 -12.13 33.64 -1.41
N SER A 585 -10.79 33.68 -1.40
CA SER A 585 -10.05 34.93 -1.20
C SER A 585 -10.31 35.95 -2.32
N THR A 586 -10.33 35.50 -3.57
CA THR A 586 -10.63 36.37 -4.72
C THR A 586 -12.09 36.86 -4.75
N ALA A 587 -13.04 36.04 -4.30
CA ALA A 587 -14.43 36.45 -4.15
C ALA A 587 -14.61 37.50 -3.04
N GLU A 588 -13.98 37.31 -1.87
CA GLU A 588 -14.02 38.30 -0.79
C GLU A 588 -13.37 39.63 -1.19
N GLU A 589 -12.25 39.58 -1.92
CA GLU A 589 -11.58 40.78 -2.43
C GLU A 589 -12.42 41.48 -3.51
N SER A 590 -13.18 40.73 -4.31
CA SER A 590 -14.14 41.28 -5.28
C SER A 590 -15.42 41.81 -4.64
N VAL A 591 -15.77 41.39 -3.43
CA VAL A 591 -16.91 41.95 -2.65
C VAL A 591 -16.47 43.17 -1.84
N ARG A 592 -15.18 43.28 -1.49
CA ARG A 592 -14.60 44.46 -0.83
C ARG A 592 -14.30 45.63 -1.78
N LYS A 593 -14.12 45.36 -3.08
CA LYS A 593 -13.96 46.37 -4.14
C LYS A 593 -15.32 46.77 -4.68
#